data_AF-U9UU20-F1
#
_entry.id   AF-U9UU20-F1
#
_cell.length_a   1.000
_cell.length_b   1.000
_cell.length_c   1.000
_cell.angle_alpha   90.00
_cell.angle_beta   90.00
_cell.angle_gamma   90.00
#
_symmetry.space_group_name_H-M   'P 1'
#
loop_
_entity.id
_entity.type
_entity.pdbx_description
1 polymer ?
#
loop_
_entity_poly.entity_id
_entity_poly.type
_entity_poly.pdbx_seq_one_letter_code
_entity_poly.pdbx_strand_id
1 'polypeptide(L)' 'MIDLGYCYENGIGTDTNNKKAFELYQKAVELGDTSVITNLGYCYEKGIGTDID' A
#
# COMPACT_ATOMS: atom_id res chain seq x y z
N MET A 1 2.63 9.41 2.75
CA MET A 1 2.90 8.30 1.80
C MET A 1 1.70 7.41 1.59
N ILE A 2 0.86 7.25 2.63
CA ILE A 2 -0.46 6.59 2.55
C ILE A 2 -1.29 7.11 1.38
N ASP A 3 -1.44 8.42 1.23
CA ASP A 3 -2.31 8.99 0.18
C ASP A 3 -1.89 8.56 -1.23
N LEU A 4 -0.57 8.51 -1.50
CA LEU A 4 -0.07 8.08 -2.80
C LEU A 4 -0.22 6.58 -3.02
N GLY A 5 0.02 5.77 -1.97
CA GLY A 5 -0.23 4.33 -2.02
C GLY A 5 -1.72 4.05 -2.29
N TYR A 6 -2.60 4.76 -1.59
CA TYR A 6 -4.05 4.66 -1.75
C TYR A 6 -4.52 5.09 -3.14
N CYS A 7 -3.92 6.14 -3.71
CA CYS A 7 -4.19 6.54 -5.09
C CYS A 7 -3.79 5.45 -6.10
N TYR A 8 -2.63 4.79 -5.91
CA TYR A 8 -2.24 3.66 -6.75
C TYR A 8 -3.13 2.43 -6.54
N GLU A 9 -3.60 2.17 -5.32
CA GLU A 9 -4.52 1.08 -5.03
C GLU A 9 -5.89 1.29 -5.70
N ASN A 10 -6.42 2.52 -5.67
CA ASN A 10 -7.77 2.84 -6.14
C ASN A 10 -7.83 3.48 -7.53
N GLY A 11 -6.69 3.75 -8.17
CA GLY A 11 -6.63 4.42 -9.47
C GLY A 11 -7.06 5.89 -9.43
N ILE A 12 -6.81 6.60 -8.32
CA ILE A 12 -7.21 8.01 -8.16
C ILE A 12 -6.14 8.92 -8.76
N GLY A 13 -6.43 9.53 -9.90
CA GLY A 13 -5.49 10.42 -10.60
C GLY A 13 -4.25 9.72 -11.16
N THR A 14 -4.23 8.38 -11.13
CA THR A 14 -3.20 7.50 -11.68
C THR A 14 -3.86 6.18 -12.10
N ASP A 15 -3.21 5.40 -12.96
CA ASP A 15 -3.61 4.01 -13.16
C ASP A 15 -3.41 3.20 -11.89
N THR A 16 -4.29 2.21 -11.69
CA THR A 16 -4.17 1.25 -10.59
C THR A 16 -2.84 0.49 -10.69
N ASN A 17 -2.09 0.48 -9.59
CA ASN A 17 -0.85 -0.26 -9.46
C ASN A 17 -0.67 -0.75 -8.02
N ASN A 18 -1.24 -1.91 -7.74
CA ASN A 18 -1.22 -2.52 -6.41
C ASN A 18 0.19 -2.79 -5.90
N LYS A 19 1.13 -3.13 -6.79
CA LYS A 19 2.53 -3.37 -6.39
C LYS A 19 3.21 -2.08 -5.92
N LYS A 20 3.01 -0.99 -6.64
CA LYS A 20 3.54 0.33 -6.25
C LYS A 20 2.85 0.88 -5.00
N ALA A 21 1.56 0.62 -4.82
CA ALA A 21 0.85 0.92 -3.59
C ALA A 21 1.48 0.20 -2.38
N PHE A 22 1.70 -1.10 -2.51
CA PHE A 22 2.33 -1.93 -1.49
C PHE A 22 3.75 -1.46 -1.11
N GLU A 23 4.61 -1.19 -2.10
CA GLU A 23 5.96 -0.68 -1.86
C GLU A 23 5.96 0.67 -1.11
N LEU A 24 5.01 1.56 -1.43
CA LEU A 24 4.85 2.83 -0.73
C LEU A 24 4.36 2.64 0.72
N TYR A 25 3.50 1.65 0.96
CA TYR A 25 3.05 1.30 2.30
C TYR A 25 4.20 0.72 3.14
N GLN A 26 5.01 -0.18 2.59
CA GLN A 26 6.19 -0.72 3.28
C GLN A 26 7.17 0.39 3.66
N LYS A 27 7.53 1.25 2.71
CA LYS A 27 8.43 2.38 2.95
C LYS A 27 7.87 3.34 4.01
N ALA A 28 6.56 3.47 4.13
CA ALA A 28 5.94 4.34 5.13
C ALA A 28 6.16 3.80 6.55
N VAL A 29 5.98 2.48 6.73
CA VAL A 29 6.31 1.80 7.99
C VAL A 29 7.79 1.97 8.34
N GLU A 30 8.69 1.80 7.38
CA GLU A 30 10.14 1.96 7.58
C GLU A 30 10.52 3.38 8.04
N LEU A 31 9.76 4.40 7.60
CA LEU A 31 9.92 5.79 8.02
C LEU A 31 9.22 6.12 9.34
N GLY A 32 8.62 5.12 10.00
CA GLY A 32 7.94 5.28 11.29
C GLY A 32 6.49 5.76 11.20
N ASP A 33 5.89 5.79 10.01
CA ASP A 33 4.48 6.11 9.84
C ASP A 33 3.63 4.89 10.20
N THR A 34 3.15 4.84 11.45
CA THR A 34 2.34 3.73 11.94
C THR A 34 0.92 3.74 11.37
N SER A 35 0.46 4.84 10.77
CA SER A 35 -0.91 4.94 10.26
C SER A 35 -1.13 4.10 8.99
N VAL A 36 -0.06 3.61 8.36
CA VAL A 36 -0.10 2.76 7.17
C VAL A 36 -0.11 1.26 7.47
N ILE A 37 0.09 0.86 8.73
CA ILE A 37 0.19 -0.55 9.13
C ILE A 37 -1.12 -1.29 8.83
N THR A 38 -2.27 -0.63 9.01
CA THR A 38 -3.59 -1.21 8.66
C THR A 38 -3.73 -1.48 7.17
N ASN A 39 -3.25 -0.56 6.31
CA ASN A 39 -3.25 -0.74 4.87
C ASN A 39 -2.31 -1.87 4.46
N LEU A 40 -1.12 -1.95 5.06
CA LEU A 40 -0.16 -3.00 4.78
C LEU A 40 -0.68 -4.38 5.22
N GLY A 41 -1.31 -4.47 6.39
CA GLY A 41 -1.97 -5.69 6.87
C GLY A 41 -3.09 -6.16 5.93
N TYR A 42 -3.91 -5.22 5.46
CA TYR A 42 -4.92 -5.49 4.44
C TYR A 42 -4.30 -6.00 3.12
N CYS A 43 -3.16 -5.44 2.71
CA CYS A 43 -2.46 -5.92 1.52
C CYS A 43 -2.01 -7.39 1.64
N TYR A 44 -1.46 -7.79 2.79
CA TYR A 44 -1.10 -9.20 3.02
C TYR A 44 -2.33 -10.10 3.08
N GLU A 45 -3.41 -9.69 3.75
CA GLU A 45 -4.65 -10.46 3.85
C GLU A 45 -5.29 -10.72 2.47
N LYS A 46 -5.21 -9.74 1.57
CA LYS A 46 -5.88 -9.79 0.25
C LYS A 46 -4.94 -10.11 -0.92
N GLY A 47 -3.63 -10.21 -0.68
CA GLY A 47 -2.63 -10.37 -1.75
C GLY A 47 -2.56 -9.15 -2.68
N ILE A 48 -2.75 -7.93 -2.14
CA ILE A 48 -2.70 -6.70 -2.94
C ILE A 48 -1.25 -6.26 -3.06
N GLY A 49 -0.67 -6.46 -4.25
CA GLY A 49 0.71 -6.06 -4.53
C GLY A 49 1.79 -6.97 -3.94
N THR A 50 1.37 -8.01 -3.22
CA THR A 50 2.19 -9.08 -2.62
C THR A 50 1.47 -10.41 -2.77
N ASP A 51 2.19 -11.51 -2.61
CA ASP A 51 1.56 -12.81 -2.38
C ASP A 51 0.85 -12.81 -1.01
N ILE A 52 -0.19 -13.63 -0.88
CA ILE A 52 -0.88 -13.84 0.40
C ILE A 52 0.06 -14.62 1.31
N ASP A 53 0.29 -14.11 2.52
CA ASP A 53 1.06 -14.75 3.59
C ASP A 53 0.11 -15.37 4.64
#